data_AF-A0A9N9P4V2-F1
#
_entry.id   AF-A0A9N9P4V2-F1
#
_cell.length_a   1.000
_cell.length_b   1.000
_cell.length_c   1.000
_cell.angle_alpha   90.00
_cell.angle_beta   90.00
_cell.angle_gamma   90.00
#
_symmetry.space_group_name_H-M   'P 1'
#
loop_
_entity.id
_entity.type
_entity.pdbx_description
1 polymer ?
#
loop_
_entity_poly.entity_id
_entity_poly.type
_entity_poly.pdbx_seq_one_letter_code
_entity_poly.pdbx_strand_id
1 'polypeptide(L)' 'VIREIQTIFDQQSKKAVLAECKNKIPTKGIPTIMDKYFPKLDKMLKECLTLQILQKQQDQMAQSICYDAVLVDN' A
#
# COMPACT_ATOMS: atom_id res chain seq x y z
N VAL A 1 -10.60 37.29 -0.42
CA VAL A 1 -10.31 37.08 -1.86
C VAL A 1 -8.95 36.43 -2.11
N ILE A 2 -7.81 37.16 -2.16
CA ILE A 2 -6.50 36.56 -2.55
C ILE A 2 -6.06 35.40 -1.63
N ARG A 3 -6.20 35.57 -0.30
CA ARG A 3 -5.86 34.51 0.67
C ARG A 3 -6.73 33.26 0.53
N GLU A 4 -8.03 33.43 0.25
CA GLU A 4 -8.95 32.29 0.08
C GLU A 4 -8.65 31.52 -1.21
N ILE A 5 -8.34 32.24 -2.28
CA ILE A 5 -7.91 31.66 -3.56
C ILE A 5 -6.63 30.84 -3.35
N GLN A 6 -5.64 31.38 -2.64
CA GLN A 6 -4.40 30.65 -2.35
C GLN A 6 -4.67 29.35 -1.56
N THR A 7 -5.50 29.42 -0.51
CA THR A 7 -5.86 28.22 0.28
C THR A 7 -6.53 27.14 -0.56
N ILE A 8 -7.40 27.52 -1.50
CA ILE A 8 -8.06 26.58 -2.42
C ILE A 8 -7.04 25.91 -3.33
N PHE A 9 -6.12 26.68 -3.91
CA PHE A 9 -5.04 26.13 -4.75
C PHE A 9 -4.12 25.20 -3.97
N ASP A 10 -3.76 25.55 -2.74
CA ASP A 10 -2.92 24.71 -1.88
C ASP A 10 -3.64 23.40 -1.51
N GLN A 11 -4.94 23.45 -1.22
CA GLN A 11 -5.74 22.25 -0.97
C GLN A 11 -5.85 21.36 -2.21
N GLN A 12 -6.08 21.95 -3.39
CA GLN A 12 -6.12 21.21 -4.66
C GLN A 12 -4.76 20.57 -4.98
N SER A 13 -3.66 21.29 -4.77
CA SER A 13 -2.30 20.77 -4.93
C SER A 13 -2.05 19.57 -4.01
N LYS A 14 -2.41 19.68 -2.72
CA LYS A 14 -2.29 18.57 -1.76
C LYS A 14 -3.15 17.36 -2.15
N LYS A 15 -4.40 17.58 -2.61
CA LYS A 15 -5.26 16.50 -3.12
C LYS A 15 -4.67 15.82 -4.35
N ALA A 16 -4.07 16.58 -5.27
CA ALA A 16 -3.43 16.04 -6.47
C ALA A 16 -2.22 15.16 -6.14
N VAL A 17 -1.34 15.61 -5.24
CA VAL A 17 -0.19 14.82 -4.75
C VAL A 17 -0.68 13.53 -4.06
N LEU A 18 -1.71 13.62 -3.22
CA LEU A 18 -2.25 12.46 -2.53
C LEU A 18 -2.91 11.46 -3.48
N ALA A 19 -3.60 11.92 -4.52
CA ALA A 19 -4.16 11.07 -5.57
C ALA A 19 -3.08 10.36 -6.39
N GLU A 20 -1.97 11.05 -6.71
CA GLU A 20 -0.81 10.45 -7.37
C GLU A 20 -0.16 9.39 -6.47
N CYS A 21 0.02 9.68 -5.19
CA CYS A 21 0.52 8.73 -4.21
C CYS A 21 -0.39 7.50 -4.08
N LYS A 22 -1.73 7.68 -4.03
CA LYS A 22 -2.70 6.58 -4.00
C LYS A 22 -2.53 5.64 -5.20
N ASN A 23 -2.33 6.19 -6.39
CA ASN A 23 -2.13 5.39 -7.61
C ASN A 23 -0.76 4.67 -7.64
N LYS A 24 0.20 5.12 -6.82
CA LYS A 24 1.50 4.46 -6.62
C LYS A 24 1.48 3.45 -5.47
N ILE A 25 0.51 3.53 -4.55
CA ILE A 25 0.29 2.47 -3.57
C ILE A 25 -0.16 1.24 -4.35
N PRO A 26 0.53 0.10 -4.22
CA PRO A 26 0.17 -1.10 -4.95
C PRO A 26 -1.23 -1.56 -4.51
N THR A 27 -2.21 -1.39 -5.38
CA THR A 27 -3.57 -1.93 -5.24
C THR A 27 -3.64 -3.43 -5.54
N LYS A 28 -2.56 -4.01 -6.08
CA LYS A 28 -2.34 -5.44 -6.21
C LYS A 28 -1.12 -5.83 -5.41
N GLY A 29 -1.29 -6.83 -4.55
CA GLY A 29 -0.27 -7.34 -3.66
C GLY A 29 1.05 -7.47 -4.39
N ILE A 30 2.06 -6.71 -3.94
CA ILE A 30 3.39 -6.81 -4.53
C ILE A 30 3.82 -8.26 -4.30
N PRO A 31 4.04 -9.06 -5.35
CA PRO A 31 4.49 -10.44 -5.19
C PRO A 31 5.79 -10.54 -4.40
N THR A 32 6.53 -9.42 -4.36
CA THR A 32 7.80 -9.22 -3.69
C THR A 32 7.74 -8.34 -2.44
N ILE A 33 6.60 -8.24 -1.74
CA ILE A 33 6.59 -7.57 -0.43
C ILE A 33 7.33 -8.40 0.63
N MET A 34 7.19 -9.71 0.56
CA MET A 34 7.71 -10.63 1.56
C MET A 34 9.23 -10.75 1.51
N ASP A 35 9.80 -10.96 0.33
CA ASP A 35 11.24 -10.99 0.13
C ASP A 35 11.89 -9.61 0.35
N LYS A 36 11.21 -8.52 -0.04
CA LYS A 36 11.77 -7.16 0.07
C LYS A 36 11.71 -6.57 1.48
N TYR A 37 10.58 -6.69 2.16
CA TYR A 37 10.37 -6.03 3.47
C TYR A 37 10.45 -7.00 4.65
N PHE A 38 10.17 -8.29 4.44
CA PHE A 38 10.14 -9.30 5.50
C PHE A 38 11.03 -10.53 5.21
N PRO A 39 12.29 -10.37 4.77
CA PRO A 39 13.11 -11.47 4.25
C PRO A 39 13.38 -12.57 5.29
N LYS A 40 13.52 -12.20 6.57
CA LYS A 40 13.72 -13.17 7.65
C LYS A 40 12.47 -14.03 7.89
N LEU A 41 11.30 -13.41 7.85
CA LEU A 41 10.02 -14.11 8.00
C LEU A 41 9.78 -15.02 6.80
N ASP A 42 10.00 -14.54 5.57
CA ASP A 42 9.88 -15.35 4.36
C ASP A 42 10.77 -16.60 4.40
N LYS A 43 12.02 -16.46 4.86
CA LYS A 43 12.93 -17.58 5.07
C LYS A 43 12.37 -18.59 6.10
N MET A 44 11.91 -18.13 7.26
CA MET A 44 11.34 -19.01 8.29
C MET A 44 10.10 -19.74 7.80
N LEU A 45 9.22 -19.07 7.06
CA LEU A 45 8.01 -19.68 6.51
C LEU A 45 8.36 -20.76 5.46
N LYS A 46 9.35 -20.52 4.61
CA LYS A 46 9.85 -21.52 3.64
C LYS A 46 10.46 -22.76 4.30
N GLU A 47 11.08 -22.60 5.47
CA GLU A 47 11.67 -23.71 6.23
C GLU A 47 10.62 -24.52 6.99
N CYS A 48 9.54 -23.88 7.46
CA CYS A 48 8.53 -24.49 8.33
C CYS A 48 7.26 -24.98 7.63
N LEU A 49 6.94 -24.45 6.44
CA LEU A 49 5.65 -24.69 5.79
C LEU A 49 5.80 -25.53 4.52
N THR A 50 4.75 -26.32 4.24
CA THR A 50 4.57 -26.93 2.91
C THR A 50 4.24 -25.85 1.88
N LEU A 51 4.59 -26.10 0.60
CA LEU A 51 4.37 -25.15 -0.49
C LEU A 51 2.93 -24.59 -0.54
N GLN A 52 1.92 -25.44 -0.33
CA GLN A 52 0.52 -25.02 -0.37
C GLN A 52 0.16 -24.06 0.78
N ILE A 53 0.69 -24.30 1.98
CA ILE A 53 0.44 -23.43 3.14
C ILE A 53 1.23 -22.13 3.02
N LEU A 54 2.47 -22.22 2.53
CA LEU A 54 3.30 -21.05 2.24
C LEU A 54 2.60 -20.10 1.26
N GLN A 55 2.07 -20.63 0.16
CA GLN A 55 1.30 -19.85 -0.83
C GLN A 55 0.13 -19.12 -0.17
N LYS A 56 -0.68 -19.83 0.63
CA LYS A 56 -1.81 -19.23 1.35
C LYS A 56 -1.38 -18.10 2.30
N GLN A 57 -0.27 -18.28 3.01
CA GLN A 57 0.24 -17.25 3.91
C GLN A 57 0.74 -16.01 3.15
N GLN A 58 1.44 -16.21 2.04
CA GLN A 58 1.91 -15.11 1.18
C GLN A 58 0.72 -14.33 0.61
N ASP A 59 -0.33 -15.02 0.15
CA ASP A 59 -1.55 -14.40 -0.33
C ASP A 59 -2.27 -13.60 0.78
N GLN A 60 -2.38 -14.14 1.99
CA GLN A 60 -2.98 -13.46 3.14
C GLN A 60 -2.20 -12.21 3.55
N MET A 61 -0.88 -12.28 3.61
CA MET A 61 -0.05 -11.11 3.93
C MET A 61 -0.13 -10.05 2.84
N ALA A 62 -0.09 -10.45 1.57
CA ALA A 62 -0.23 -9.53 0.45
C ALA A 62 -1.57 -8.78 0.52
N GLN A 63 -2.66 -9.48 0.86
CA GLN A 63 -3.96 -8.85 1.10
C GLN A 63 -3.98 -7.95 2.34
N SER A 64 -3.37 -8.37 3.46
CA SER A 64 -3.34 -7.59 4.70
C SER A 64 -2.57 -6.28 4.58
N ILE A 65 -1.58 -6.22 3.70
CA ILE A 65 -0.72 -5.04 3.51
C ILE A 65 -1.33 -4.08 2.47
N CYS A 66 -2.22 -4.57 1.60
CA CYS A 66 -3.02 -3.72 0.74
C CYS A 66 -4.06 -2.97 1.58
N TYR A 67 -3.93 -1.65 1.66
CA TYR A 67 -4.97 -0.78 2.21
C TYR A 67 -5.60 0.05 1.10
N ASP A 68 -6.93 0.05 1.05
CA ASP A 68 -7.68 0.97 0.19
C ASP A 68 -7.58 2.38 0.77
N ALA A 69 -6.75 3.23 0.14
CA ALA A 69 -6.71 4.64 0.49
C ALA A 69 -7.93 5.36 -0.09
N VAL A 70 -8.92 5.66 0.75
CA VAL A 70 -10.09 6.47 0.37
C VAL A 70 -9.78 7.94 0.68
N LEU A 71 -9.99 8.81 -0.31
CA LEU A 71 -10.00 10.25 -0.08
C LEU A 71 -11.32 10.59 0.58
N VAL A 72 -11.29 11.02 1.84
CA VAL A 72 -12.46 11.57 2.52
C VAL A 72 -12.53 13.06 2.18
N ASP A 73 -13.60 13.47 1.49
CA ASP A 73 -13.89 14.89 1.30
C ASP A 73 -14.53 15.43 2.59
N ASN A 74 -13.92 16.47 3.16
CA ASN A 74 -14.51 17.29 4.22
C ASN A 74 -15.37 18.40 3.62
#